data_AF-A0A162ZCY7-F1
#
_entry.id   AF-A0A162ZCY7-F1
#
_cell.length_a   1.000
_cell.length_b   1.000
_cell.length_c   1.000
_cell.angle_alpha   90.00
_cell.angle_beta   90.00
_cell.angle_gamma   90.00
#
_symmetry.space_group_name_H-M   'P 1'
#
loop_
_entity.id
_entity.type
_entity.pdbx_description
1 polymer ?
#
loop_
_entity_poly.entity_id
_entity_poly.type
_entity_poly.pdbx_seq_one_letter_code
_entity_poly.pdbx_strand_id
1 'polypeptide(L)'
;MRWGMQFDTHHFSPSNMERSLKAIFDKGVAFDNIVRFIDGTMQTYIHALKFQAIVTPDVITSSLLGPFIGSRHDYFIYTISKIEDRLKEYLVPTSDPEKYCALYGDPVYMCSVHLYSPYIGGVLNDHNKFCNKSMSKVRVAVE
;
A
#
# COMPACT_ATOMS: atom_id res chain seq x y z
N MET A 1 -15.97 13.37 10.73
CA MET A 1 -15.88 12.22 11.64
C MET A 1 -14.55 12.32 12.37
N ARG A 2 -14.60 12.59 13.68
CA ARG A 2 -13.47 12.58 14.62
C ARG A 2 -13.45 11.16 15.21
N TRP A 3 -12.28 10.61 15.52
CA TRP A 3 -12.03 9.25 16.04
C TRP A 3 -11.71 8.19 14.97
N GLY A 4 -10.44 8.21 14.59
CA GLY A 4 -9.73 7.08 14.00
C GLY A 4 -8.24 7.43 13.96
N MET A 5 -7.35 6.44 14.15
CA MET A 5 -5.90 6.68 14.04
C MET A 5 -5.62 7.42 12.73
N GLN A 6 -4.88 8.52 12.85
CA GLN A 6 -4.68 9.47 11.77
C GLN A 6 -3.56 8.93 10.88
N PHE A 7 -3.63 9.22 9.59
CA PHE A 7 -2.55 8.90 8.67
C PHE A 7 -1.28 9.60 9.13
N ASP A 8 -0.29 8.82 9.56
CA ASP A 8 0.96 9.35 10.07
C ASP A 8 1.85 9.73 8.89
N THR A 9 2.09 11.03 8.76
CA THR A 9 2.86 11.64 7.68
C THR A 9 4.35 11.65 7.95
N HIS A 10 4.81 11.44 9.19
CA HIS A 10 6.23 11.45 9.54
C HIS A 10 7.00 10.33 8.86
N HIS A 11 6.33 9.21 8.61
CA HIS A 11 6.90 8.12 7.85
C HIS A 11 7.09 8.47 6.37
N PHE A 12 6.38 9.45 5.81
CA PHE A 12 6.48 9.82 4.38
C PHE A 12 7.57 10.88 4.09
N SER A 13 8.57 11.03 4.96
CA SER A 13 9.74 11.86 4.62
C SER A 13 10.50 11.28 3.41
N PRO A 14 11.14 12.12 2.58
CA PRO A 14 11.93 11.65 1.43
C PRO A 14 12.97 10.59 1.79
N SER A 15 13.69 10.81 2.89
CA SER A 15 14.69 9.86 3.42
C SER A 15 14.10 8.50 3.80
N ASN A 16 12.91 8.47 4.38
CA ASN A 16 12.21 7.23 4.73
C ASN A 16 11.67 6.52 3.50
N MET A 17 11.22 7.26 2.49
CA MET A 17 10.78 6.71 1.21
C MET A 17 11.94 6.07 0.45
N GLU A 18 13.08 6.74 0.33
CA GLU A 18 14.29 6.20 -0.29
C GLU A 18 14.79 4.93 0.41
N ARG A 19 14.80 4.92 1.74
CA ARG A 19 15.16 3.73 2.52
C ARG A 19 14.21 2.56 2.24
N SER A 20 12.91 2.84 2.17
CA SER A 20 11.88 1.82 1.91
C SER A 20 11.99 1.27 0.49
N LEU A 21 12.17 2.15 -0.51
CA LEU A 21 12.44 1.76 -1.91
C LEU A 21 13.62 0.81 -1.99
N LYS A 22 14.74 1.20 -1.39
CA LYS A 22 15.96 0.39 -1.40
C LYS A 22 15.73 -0.98 -0.75
N ALA A 23 15.04 -1.02 0.39
CA ALA A 23 14.75 -2.28 1.09
C ALA A 23 13.85 -3.23 0.27
N ILE A 24 12.90 -2.68 -0.49
CA ILE A 24 12.06 -3.46 -1.42
C ILE A 24 12.90 -3.95 -2.60
N PHE A 25 13.67 -3.05 -3.20
CA PHE A 25 14.52 -3.36 -4.35
C PHE A 25 15.56 -4.43 -4.03
N ASP A 26 16.22 -4.35 -2.87
CA ASP A 26 17.20 -5.33 -2.39
C ASP A 26 16.59 -6.74 -2.21
N LYS A 27 15.26 -6.85 -2.04
CA LYS A 27 14.54 -8.14 -1.99
C LYS A 27 14.28 -8.73 -3.39
N GLY A 28 14.72 -8.06 -4.45
CA GLY A 28 14.68 -8.54 -5.84
C GLY A 28 13.29 -8.44 -6.48
N VAL A 29 12.52 -7.39 -6.15
CA VAL A 29 11.21 -7.16 -6.76
C VAL A 29 11.32 -6.65 -8.19
N ALA A 30 10.26 -6.87 -8.97
CA ALA A 30 10.19 -6.38 -10.34
C ALA A 30 9.89 -4.87 -10.47
N PHE A 31 9.39 -4.23 -9.42
CA PHE A 31 9.02 -2.81 -9.42
C PHE A 31 10.04 -1.98 -8.64
N ASP A 32 10.61 -0.96 -9.28
CA ASP A 32 11.63 -0.08 -8.71
C ASP A 32 11.04 1.13 -7.96
N ASN A 33 9.72 1.31 -8.04
CA ASN A 33 9.02 2.50 -7.56
C ASN A 33 8.01 2.22 -6.44
N ILE A 34 7.90 0.97 -5.99
CA ILE A 34 7.02 0.59 -4.88
C ILE A 34 7.71 0.88 -3.55
N VAL A 35 7.07 1.70 -2.73
CA VAL A 35 7.64 2.11 -1.42
C VAL A 35 7.09 1.31 -0.25
N ARG A 36 5.82 0.87 -0.34
CA ARG A 36 5.06 0.30 0.79
C ARG A 36 3.90 -0.55 0.30
N PHE A 37 3.32 -1.30 1.23
CA PHE A 37 2.13 -2.11 1.01
C PHE A 37 0.91 -1.47 1.65
N ILE A 38 -0.25 -1.59 1.01
CA ILE A 38 -1.54 -1.22 1.60
C ILE A 38 -2.40 -2.47 1.74
N ASP A 39 -2.94 -2.68 2.94
CA ASP A 39 -3.78 -3.82 3.23
C ASP A 39 -5.00 -3.45 4.07
N GLY A 40 -6.11 -4.13 3.81
CA GLY A 40 -7.35 -4.03 4.57
C GLY A 40 -7.30 -4.95 5.79
N THR A 41 -6.37 -4.74 6.72
CA THR A 41 -6.15 -5.70 7.81
C THR A 41 -6.94 -5.34 9.07
N MET A 42 -7.46 -6.40 9.71
CA MET A 42 -8.13 -6.47 11.02
C MET A 42 -9.67 -6.39 10.99
N GLN A 43 -10.31 -7.53 10.77
CA GLN A 43 -11.62 -7.82 11.36
C GLN A 43 -11.41 -8.33 12.80
N THR A 44 -11.83 -7.56 13.79
CA THR A 44 -11.83 -8.03 15.19
C THR A 44 -12.90 -9.11 15.39
N TYR A 45 -12.79 -9.89 16.48
CA TYR A 45 -13.66 -11.04 16.84
C TYR A 45 -15.18 -10.76 16.85
N ILE A 46 -15.58 -9.50 16.68
CA ILE A 46 -16.97 -9.02 16.66
C ILE A 46 -17.47 -8.76 15.22
N HIS A 47 -16.69 -9.08 14.17
CA HIS A 47 -16.97 -8.83 12.73
C HIS A 47 -17.38 -7.38 12.36
N ALA A 48 -17.35 -6.46 13.31
CA ALA A 48 -17.96 -5.15 13.20
C ALA A 48 -16.95 -4.05 12.86
N LEU A 49 -15.65 -4.29 13.03
CA LEU A 49 -14.61 -3.28 12.83
C LEU A 49 -13.57 -3.75 11.82
N LYS A 50 -13.24 -2.89 10.87
CA LYS A 50 -12.16 -3.00 9.89
C LYS A 50 -11.19 -1.84 10.04
N PHE A 51 -9.91 -2.10 9.79
CA PHE A 51 -8.89 -1.07 9.65
C PHE A 51 -8.20 -1.20 8.28
N GLN A 52 -7.55 -0.12 7.86
CA GLN A 52 -6.73 -0.11 6.65
C GLN A 52 -5.32 0.34 7.03
N ALA A 53 -4.36 -0.54 6.81
CA ALA A 53 -2.97 -0.35 7.18
C ALA A 53 -2.12 -0.03 5.94
N ILE A 54 -1.14 0.86 6.12
CA ILE A 54 -0.03 1.05 5.20
C ILE A 54 1.22 0.61 5.94
N VAL A 55 1.95 -0.35 5.37
CA VAL A 55 3.05 -1.04 6.05
C VAL A 55 4.35 -0.84 5.27
N THR A 56 5.43 -0.53 5.99
CA THR A 56 6.77 -0.50 5.40
C THR A 56 7.40 -1.88 5.29
N PRO A 57 8.41 -2.03 4.43
CA PRO A 57 9.19 -3.27 4.28
C PRO A 57 9.82 -3.80 5.57
N ASP A 58 9.99 -2.92 6.56
CA ASP A 58 10.55 -3.21 7.89
C ASP A 58 9.45 -3.62 8.90
N VAL A 59 8.24 -3.97 8.43
CA VAL A 59 7.08 -4.39 9.24
C VAL A 59 6.51 -3.27 10.13
N ILE A 60 7.02 -2.04 10.03
CA ILE A 60 6.48 -0.92 10.78
C ILE A 60 5.17 -0.47 10.12
N THR A 61 4.06 -0.63 10.84
CA THR A 61 2.78 -0.04 10.43
C THR A 61 2.96 1.47 10.39
N SER A 62 3.08 2.00 9.17
CA SER A 62 3.37 3.41 8.93
C SER A 62 2.14 4.28 9.03
N SER A 63 0.96 3.71 8.81
CA SER A 63 -0.32 4.40 9.01
C SER A 63 -1.41 3.36 9.21
N LEU A 64 -2.31 3.59 10.16
CA LEU A 64 -3.47 2.73 10.42
C LEU A 64 -4.73 3.58 10.44
N LEU A 65 -5.68 3.29 9.54
CA LEU A 65 -6.91 4.04 9.35
C LEU A 65 -8.10 3.22 9.86
N GLY A 66 -9.02 3.87 10.56
CA GLY A 66 -10.22 3.25 11.12
C GLY A 66 -10.37 3.58 12.61
N PRO A 67 -11.36 2.99 13.29
CA PRO A 67 -12.15 1.85 12.83
C PRO A 67 -13.24 2.21 11.80
N PHE A 68 -13.50 1.27 10.88
CA PHE A 68 -14.62 1.30 9.93
C PHE A 68 -15.57 0.14 10.19
N ILE A 69 -16.83 0.25 9.77
CA ILE A 69 -17.79 -0.86 9.89
C ILE A 69 -17.33 -2.05 9.02
N GLY A 70 -17.19 -3.22 9.64
CA GLY A 70 -16.60 -4.41 9.03
C GLY A 70 -17.37 -4.99 7.84
N SER A 71 -18.65 -4.68 7.69
CA SER A 71 -19.46 -5.08 6.53
C SER A 71 -19.15 -4.28 5.26
N ARG A 72 -18.37 -3.21 5.34
CA ARG A 72 -18.01 -2.40 4.16
C ARG A 72 -16.88 -3.05 3.37
N HIS A 73 -16.96 -2.98 2.04
CA HIS A 73 -15.90 -3.42 1.14
C HIS A 73 -14.65 -2.55 1.29
N ASP A 74 -13.47 -3.12 1.07
CA ASP A 74 -12.20 -2.42 1.29
C ASP A 74 -12.04 -1.24 0.32
N TYR A 75 -12.56 -1.36 -0.90
CA TYR A 75 -12.67 -0.25 -1.84
C TYR A 75 -13.50 0.92 -1.28
N PHE A 76 -14.64 0.63 -0.63
CA PHE A 76 -15.45 1.67 0.00
C PHE A 76 -14.67 2.39 1.10
N ILE A 77 -13.94 1.64 1.93
CA ILE A 77 -13.08 2.18 2.99
C ILE A 77 -11.98 3.06 2.38
N TYR A 78 -11.33 2.60 1.31
CA TYR A 78 -10.32 3.35 0.56
C TYR A 78 -10.87 4.68 0.03
N THR A 79 -12.08 4.68 -0.55
CA THR A 79 -12.71 5.90 -1.06
C THR A 79 -13.06 6.89 0.07
N ILE A 80 -13.72 6.44 1.14
CA ILE A 80 -14.15 7.35 2.21
C ILE A 80 -12.99 7.88 3.06
N SER A 81 -11.88 7.14 3.12
CA SER A 81 -10.66 7.53 3.84
C SER A 81 -9.80 8.54 3.08
N LYS A 82 -10.14 8.82 1.81
CA LYS A 82 -9.41 9.75 0.92
C LYS A 82 -7.92 9.42 0.83
N ILE A 83 -7.58 8.12 0.84
CA ILE A 83 -6.18 7.69 0.76
C ILE A 83 -5.55 8.19 -0.52
N GLU A 84 -6.25 8.13 -1.66
CA GLU A 84 -5.71 8.60 -2.93
C GLU A 84 -5.27 10.07 -2.90
N ASP A 85 -6.06 10.96 -2.26
CA ASP A 85 -5.70 12.37 -2.10
C ASP A 85 -4.42 12.53 -1.28
N ARG A 86 -4.26 11.72 -0.23
CA ARG A 86 -3.04 11.69 0.59
C ARG A 86 -1.85 11.13 -0.18
N LEU A 87 -2.03 10.07 -0.96
CA LEU A 87 -0.95 9.52 -1.79
C LEU A 87 -0.45 10.57 -2.79
N LYS A 88 -1.36 11.34 -3.40
CA LYS A 88 -1.00 12.46 -4.29
C LYS A 88 -0.23 13.58 -3.59
N GLU A 89 -0.37 13.74 -2.28
CA GLU A 89 0.34 14.76 -1.50
C GLU A 89 1.72 14.26 -1.07
N TYR A 90 1.82 13.00 -0.63
CA TYR A 90 3.01 12.47 0.05
C TYR A 90 3.91 11.59 -0.81
N LEU A 91 3.43 11.10 -1.96
CA LEU A 91 4.24 10.29 -2.90
C LEU A 91 4.74 11.10 -4.12
N VAL A 92 4.62 12.43 -4.05
CA VAL A 92 5.15 13.35 -5.07
C VAL A 92 6.69 13.25 -5.10
N PRO A 93 7.31 13.24 -6.30
CA PRO A 93 8.75 13.23 -6.38
C PRO A 93 9.37 14.43 -5.68
N THR A 94 10.28 14.18 -4.75
CA THR A 94 10.97 15.26 -4.02
C THR A 94 12.10 15.88 -4.86
N SER A 95 12.52 15.25 -5.95
CA SER A 95 13.71 15.71 -6.72
C SER A 95 13.73 15.36 -8.21
N ASP A 96 13.00 14.34 -8.66
CA ASP A 96 13.00 13.89 -10.06
C ASP A 96 11.55 13.71 -10.56
N PRO A 97 11.05 14.57 -11.47
CA PRO A 97 9.69 14.52 -11.99
C PRO A 97 9.30 13.19 -12.68
N GLU A 98 10.27 12.35 -13.04
CA GLU A 98 10.02 11.05 -13.66
C GLU A 98 9.91 9.90 -12.64
N LYS A 99 10.30 10.12 -11.38
CA LYS A 99 10.24 9.11 -10.31
C LYS A 99 9.03 9.30 -9.40
N TYR A 100 7.95 8.62 -9.73
CA TYR A 100 6.75 8.55 -8.88
C TYR A 100 6.84 7.37 -7.92
N CYS A 101 6.57 7.60 -6.64
CA CYS A 101 6.45 6.53 -5.66
C CYS A 101 5.03 5.95 -5.66
N ALA A 102 4.89 4.63 -5.50
CA ALA A 102 3.59 3.97 -5.45
C ALA A 102 3.48 2.97 -4.30
N LEU A 103 2.24 2.72 -3.85
CA LEU A 103 1.90 1.63 -2.95
C LEU A 103 1.55 0.37 -3.75
N TYR A 104 1.72 -0.79 -3.15
CA TYR A 104 1.22 -2.06 -3.69
C TYR A 104 0.12 -2.63 -2.80
N GLY A 105 -1.04 -2.93 -3.38
CA GLY A 105 -2.22 -3.33 -2.62
C GLY A 105 -3.04 -4.43 -3.28
N ASP A 106 -4.13 -4.81 -2.61
CA ASP A 106 -5.09 -5.76 -3.15
C ASP A 106 -5.71 -5.28 -4.48
N PRO A 107 -5.95 -6.18 -5.44
CA PRO A 107 -6.58 -5.79 -6.70
C PRO A 107 -8.02 -5.24 -6.61
N VAL A 108 -8.72 -5.40 -5.47
CA VAL A 108 -10.00 -4.71 -5.27
C VAL A 108 -9.85 -3.19 -5.17
N TYR A 109 -8.65 -2.67 -4.94
CA TYR A 109 -8.39 -1.24 -5.08
C TYR A 109 -8.26 -0.84 -6.55
N MET A 110 -8.79 0.33 -6.93
CA MET A 110 -8.55 0.88 -8.26
C MET A 110 -7.06 1.21 -8.43
N CYS A 111 -6.46 0.72 -9.53
CA CYS A 111 -5.11 1.12 -9.91
C CYS A 111 -5.04 2.62 -10.19
N SER A 112 -3.99 3.27 -9.70
CA SER A 112 -3.67 4.66 -10.00
C SER A 112 -2.15 4.82 -10.14
N VAL A 113 -1.69 6.03 -10.51
CA VAL A 113 -0.25 6.35 -10.55
C VAL A 113 0.46 6.05 -9.23
N HIS A 114 -0.25 6.14 -8.10
CA HIS A 114 0.30 5.93 -6.76
C HIS A 114 -0.14 4.62 -6.09
N LEU A 115 -0.91 3.78 -6.79
CA LEU A 115 -1.41 2.51 -6.25
C LEU A 115 -1.42 1.42 -7.32
N TYR A 116 -0.53 0.45 -7.14
CA TYR A 116 -0.38 -0.72 -8.00
C TYR A 116 -1.03 -1.92 -7.34
N SER A 117 -1.44 -2.87 -8.16
CA SER A 117 -1.99 -4.14 -7.69
C SER A 117 -1.44 -5.31 -8.52
N PRO A 118 -1.58 -6.56 -8.03
CA PRO A 118 -1.25 -7.74 -8.81
C PRO A 118 -1.95 -7.76 -10.17
N TYR A 119 -1.23 -8.23 -11.19
CA TYR A 119 -1.84 -8.53 -12.47
C TYR A 119 -2.87 -9.65 -12.29
N ILE A 120 -4.12 -9.41 -12.68
CA ILE A 120 -5.21 -10.40 -12.63
C ILE A 120 -5.59 -10.83 -14.05
N GLY A 121 -5.92 -12.11 -14.23
CA GLY A 121 -6.45 -12.65 -15.47
C GLY A 121 -6.34 -14.18 -15.53
N GLY A 122 -7.12 -14.81 -16.40
CA GLY A 122 -7.13 -16.27 -16.54
C GLY A 122 -5.82 -16.86 -17.09
N VAL A 123 -5.11 -16.10 -17.94
CA VAL A 123 -3.80 -16.48 -18.49
C VAL A 123 -2.84 -15.30 -18.34
N LEU A 124 -2.00 -15.36 -17.31
CA LEU A 124 -0.90 -14.41 -17.15
C LEU A 124 0.32 -14.87 -17.95
N ASN A 125 0.98 -13.95 -18.63
CA ASN A 125 2.29 -14.20 -19.22
C ASN A 125 3.34 -14.42 -18.12
N ASP A 126 4.51 -14.95 -18.49
CA ASP A 126 5.55 -15.31 -17.51
C ASP A 126 6.13 -14.10 -16.79
N HIS A 127 6.17 -12.94 -17.46
CA HIS A 127 6.59 -11.68 -16.85
C HIS A 127 5.64 -11.25 -15.72
N ASN A 128 4.33 -11.23 -15.96
CA ASN A 128 3.33 -10.85 -14.96
C ASN A 128 3.31 -11.84 -13.78
N LYS A 129 3.48 -13.13 -14.04
CA LYS A 129 3.65 -14.14 -12.98
C LYS A 129 4.90 -13.88 -12.14
N PHE A 130 6.02 -13.54 -12.78
CA PHE A 130 7.24 -13.16 -12.09
C PHE A 130 7.03 -11.92 -11.21
N CYS A 131 6.41 -10.86 -11.75
CA CYS A 131 6.10 -9.64 -11.00
C CYS A 131 5.24 -9.95 -9.78
N ASN A 132 4.11 -10.65 -9.95
CA ASN A 132 3.22 -11.04 -8.86
C ASN A 132 3.94 -11.89 -7.80
N LYS A 133 4.74 -12.88 -8.24
CA LYS A 133 5.50 -13.75 -7.32
C LYS A 133 6.54 -12.96 -6.52
N SER A 134 7.25 -12.04 -7.17
CA SER A 134 8.26 -11.19 -6.52
C SER A 134 7.62 -10.31 -5.43
N MET A 135 6.47 -9.70 -5.74
CA MET A 135 5.75 -8.83 -4.80
C MET A 135 5.08 -9.59 -3.66
N SER A 136 4.48 -10.76 -3.94
CA SER A 136 3.89 -11.62 -2.91
C SER A 136 4.93 -12.08 -1.89
N LYS A 137 6.14 -12.42 -2.33
CA LYS A 137 7.25 -12.80 -1.43
C LYS A 137 7.63 -11.66 -0.48
N VAL A 138 7.68 -10.43 -0.98
CA VAL A 138 8.00 -9.27 -0.14
C VAL A 138 6.84 -8.94 0.81
N ARG A 139 5.60 -8.99 0.34
CA ARG A 139 4.41 -8.76 1.15
C ARG A 139 4.33 -9.72 2.35
N VAL A 140 4.54 -11.02 2.12
CA VAL A 140 4.56 -12.04 3.20
C VAL A 140 5.71 -11.83 4.18
N ALA A 141 6.83 -11.25 3.75
CA ALA A 141 7.94 -10.90 4.65
C ALA A 141 7.69 -9.59 5.44
N VAL A 142 6.59 -8.91 5.17
CA VAL A 142 6.19 -7.62 5.77
C VAL A 142 4.96 -7.78 6.69
N GLU A 143 4.14 -8.80 6.45
CA GLU A 143 3.04 -9.26 7.33
C GLU A 143 3.56 -10.15 8.46
#